data_AF-A0A976IS90-F1
#
_entry.id   AF-A0A976IS90-F1
#
_cell.length_a   1.000
_cell.length_b   1.000
_cell.length_c   1.000
_cell.angle_alpha   90.00
_cell.angle_beta   90.00
_cell.angle_gamma   90.00
#
_symmetry.space_group_name_H-M   'P 1'
#
loop_
_entity.id
_entity.type
_entity.pdbx_description
1 polymer ?
#
loop_
_entity_poly.entity_id
_entity_poly.type
_entity_poly.pdbx_seq_one_letter_code
_entity_poly.pdbx_strand_id
1 'polypeptide(L)'
;MNNKALLIFASVLLLFPTLAWSKGGIIQFSKPQSLGDGEIRVFGTVIGRYPVSVGILFDGGVFSNAPTTESDGKWDILDAAGNVTWYCCGHELDFDVPDNVRRATAFEHIVVNWNPQGHPPPTGIYRPPHFDFHFYTISREERYAIEAPTAEEMCAVDIPLSCENFDLAMQPLPADMMPPQHTSVGAVEPAMGNHLLDLSSPEFNGELFTHTWIFGTWKGALSFWEPMITQDFLLSAPNAYYDVTLPAAAPEAGFYPSKYGIFYLQQPDLYMVVLSGFVWLPESAGL
;
A
#
# COMPACT_ATOMS: atom_id res chain seq x y z
N MET A 1 -15.61 -22.99 -21.37
CA MET A 1 -14.70 -22.18 -20.54
C MET A 1 -13.29 -22.62 -20.87
N ASN A 2 -12.47 -21.72 -21.44
CA ASN A 2 -11.28 -22.05 -22.23
C ASN A 2 -10.07 -22.47 -21.37
N ASN A 3 -9.48 -23.62 -21.72
CA ASN A 3 -8.25 -24.22 -21.18
C ASN A 3 -6.96 -23.41 -21.35
N LYS A 4 -7.03 -22.11 -21.72
CA LYS A 4 -5.85 -21.24 -21.89
C LYS A 4 -5.40 -20.56 -20.60
N ALA A 5 -6.31 -20.39 -19.63
CA ALA A 5 -5.98 -19.82 -18.33
C ALA A 5 -5.05 -20.74 -17.51
N LEU A 6 -5.09 -22.07 -17.70
CA LEU A 6 -4.34 -23.01 -16.86
C LEU A 6 -2.86 -23.17 -17.28
N LEU A 7 -2.50 -22.87 -18.53
CA LEU A 7 -1.12 -23.05 -19.03
C LEU A 7 -0.21 -21.83 -18.78
N ILE A 8 -0.77 -20.64 -18.56
CA ILE A 8 0.03 -19.42 -18.28
C ILE A 8 0.58 -19.44 -16.83
N PHE A 9 -0.06 -20.19 -15.93
CA PHE A 9 0.31 -20.27 -14.50
C PHE A 9 1.63 -21.01 -14.23
N ALA A 10 2.09 -21.90 -15.11
CA ALA A 10 3.33 -22.65 -14.86
C ALA A 10 4.60 -21.78 -15.00
N SER A 11 4.53 -20.65 -15.72
CA SER A 11 5.69 -19.83 -16.06
C SER A 11 6.02 -18.78 -15.00
N VAL A 12 5.01 -18.24 -14.31
CA VAL A 12 5.19 -17.30 -13.17
C VAL A 12 5.73 -18.03 -11.93
N LEU A 13 5.46 -19.33 -11.84
CA LEU A 13 5.91 -20.22 -10.77
C LEU A 13 7.42 -20.57 -10.81
N LEU A 14 8.13 -20.24 -11.90
CA LEU A 14 9.56 -20.55 -12.07
C LEU A 14 10.51 -19.48 -11.51
N LEU A 15 10.00 -18.31 -11.08
CA LEU A 15 10.79 -17.23 -10.48
C LEU A 15 10.79 -17.24 -8.95
N PHE A 16 9.91 -18.02 -8.32
CA PHE A 16 10.14 -18.45 -6.95
C PHE A 16 11.12 -19.63 -7.00
N PRO A 17 12.19 -19.65 -6.20
CA PRO A 17 13.06 -20.81 -6.16
C PRO A 17 12.18 -22.04 -5.90
N THR A 18 12.46 -23.09 -6.65
CA THR A 18 11.85 -24.43 -6.64
C THR A 18 11.64 -25.07 -5.25
N LEU A 19 12.06 -24.41 -4.18
CA LEU A 19 11.83 -24.76 -2.78
C LEU A 19 10.34 -24.74 -2.38
N ALA A 20 9.51 -23.81 -2.85
CA ALA A 20 8.13 -23.66 -2.36
C ALA A 20 7.24 -24.86 -2.70
N TRP A 21 7.42 -25.46 -3.88
CA TRP A 21 6.70 -26.68 -4.27
C TRP A 21 7.21 -27.94 -3.56
N SER A 22 8.51 -27.99 -3.22
CA SER A 22 9.06 -29.16 -2.51
C SER A 22 8.62 -29.27 -1.05
N LYS A 23 8.05 -28.20 -0.46
CA LYS A 23 7.64 -28.13 0.96
C LYS A 23 6.13 -27.88 1.19
N GLY A 24 5.30 -27.93 0.15
CA GLY A 24 3.84 -27.82 0.29
C GLY A 24 3.31 -26.41 0.61
N GLY A 25 3.95 -25.36 0.08
CA GLY A 25 3.44 -23.98 0.20
C GLY A 25 2.10 -23.81 -0.52
N ILE A 26 1.15 -23.11 0.10
CA ILE A 26 -0.16 -22.80 -0.50
C ILE A 26 -0.12 -21.35 -0.98
N ILE A 27 -0.29 -21.16 -2.29
CA ILE A 27 -0.57 -19.84 -2.89
C ILE A 27 -2.07 -19.66 -2.97
N GLN A 28 -2.58 -18.53 -2.47
CA GLN A 28 -3.99 -18.16 -2.60
C GLN A 28 -4.09 -16.75 -3.17
N PHE A 29 -5.18 -16.49 -3.89
CA PHE A 29 -5.47 -15.22 -4.53
C PHE A 29 -6.80 -14.66 -4.03
N SER A 30 -6.91 -13.34 -4.00
CA SER A 30 -8.19 -12.65 -3.84
C SER A 30 -9.05 -12.81 -5.11
N LYS A 31 -10.29 -12.32 -5.05
CA LYS A 31 -11.04 -12.02 -6.27
C LYS A 31 -10.33 -10.88 -7.03
N PRO A 32 -10.33 -10.90 -8.37
CA PRO A 32 -9.84 -9.78 -9.16
C PRO A 32 -10.76 -8.57 -9.03
N GLN A 33 -10.18 -7.38 -9.17
CA GLN A 33 -10.88 -6.14 -9.46
C GLN A 33 -10.27 -5.50 -10.70
N SER A 34 -11.06 -4.72 -11.43
CA SER A 34 -10.63 -4.10 -12.68
C SER A 34 -10.10 -2.69 -12.46
N LEU A 35 -9.09 -2.32 -13.23
CA LEU A 35 -8.64 -0.95 -13.41
C LEU A 35 -8.29 -0.77 -14.88
N GLY A 36 -8.84 0.26 -15.52
CA GLY A 36 -8.74 0.39 -16.98
C GLY A 36 -9.25 -0.88 -17.67
N ASP A 37 -8.46 -1.42 -18.59
CA ASP A 37 -8.75 -2.67 -19.30
C ASP A 37 -8.12 -3.91 -18.63
N GLY A 38 -7.42 -3.74 -17.50
CA GLY A 38 -6.69 -4.81 -16.81
C GLY A 38 -7.35 -5.30 -15.53
N GLU A 39 -6.77 -6.34 -14.94
CA GLU A 39 -7.15 -6.89 -13.64
C GLU A 39 -6.01 -6.77 -12.62
N ILE A 40 -6.40 -6.50 -11.37
CA ILE A 40 -5.53 -6.48 -10.19
C ILE A 40 -6.01 -7.57 -9.23
N ARG A 41 -5.07 -8.33 -8.64
CA ARG A 41 -5.32 -9.37 -7.63
C ARG A 41 -4.30 -9.30 -6.52
N VAL A 42 -4.73 -9.55 -5.29
CA VAL A 42 -3.84 -9.83 -4.16
C VAL A 42 -3.53 -11.33 -4.12
N PHE A 43 -2.33 -11.69 -3.70
CA PHE A 43 -1.96 -13.07 -3.41
C PHE A 43 -1.13 -13.21 -2.15
N GLY A 44 -1.05 -14.43 -1.63
CA GLY A 44 -0.10 -14.78 -0.58
C GLY A 44 0.39 -16.21 -0.69
N THR A 45 1.67 -16.40 -0.34
CA THR A 45 2.32 -17.70 -0.26
C THR A 45 2.71 -17.96 1.19
N VAL A 46 2.21 -19.05 1.76
CA VAL A 46 2.47 -19.44 3.16
C VAL A 46 2.94 -20.89 3.21
N ILE A 47 3.98 -21.17 4.01
CA ILE A 47 4.47 -22.51 4.31
C ILE A 47 4.25 -22.80 5.80
N GLY A 48 3.31 -23.68 6.11
CA GLY A 48 2.87 -23.90 7.50
C GLY A 48 2.25 -22.62 8.08
N ARG A 49 2.90 -22.04 9.09
CA ARG A 49 2.51 -20.74 9.69
C ARG A 49 3.38 -19.55 9.23
N TYR A 50 4.37 -19.81 8.38
CA TYR A 50 5.35 -18.81 7.99
C TYR A 50 4.93 -18.16 6.66
N PRO A 51 4.63 -16.84 6.67
CA PRO A 51 4.38 -16.11 5.43
C PRO A 51 5.69 -15.99 4.64
N VAL A 52 5.65 -16.42 3.39
CA VAL A 52 6.78 -16.31 2.46
C VAL A 52 6.65 -15.02 1.65
N SER A 53 5.45 -14.74 1.16
CA SER A 53 5.16 -13.54 0.38
C SER A 53 3.71 -13.11 0.52
N VAL A 54 3.46 -11.81 0.52
CA VAL A 54 2.14 -11.19 0.33
C VAL A 54 2.31 -10.15 -0.76
N GLY A 55 1.47 -10.13 -1.79
CA GLY A 55 1.69 -9.22 -2.89
C GLY A 55 0.47 -8.93 -3.73
N ILE A 56 0.65 -8.01 -4.67
CA ILE A 56 -0.32 -7.59 -5.67
C ILE A 56 0.25 -8.00 -7.03
N LEU A 57 -0.60 -8.59 -7.87
CA LEU A 57 -0.31 -8.98 -9.24
C LEU A 57 -1.31 -8.27 -10.15
N PHE A 58 -0.80 -7.65 -11.22
CA PHE A 58 -1.65 -6.95 -12.17
C PHE A 58 -1.10 -7.02 -13.59
N ASP A 59 -1.98 -7.10 -14.58
CA ASP A 59 -1.56 -7.12 -15.99
C ASP A 59 -1.40 -5.72 -16.58
N GLY A 60 -0.67 -5.58 -17.69
CA GLY A 60 -0.42 -4.28 -18.31
C GLY A 60 -1.67 -3.55 -18.83
N GLY A 61 -2.82 -4.23 -18.90
CA GLY A 61 -4.11 -3.61 -19.18
C GLY A 61 -4.49 -2.53 -18.18
N VAL A 62 -3.92 -2.53 -16.96
CA VAL A 62 -4.21 -1.49 -15.96
C VAL A 62 -3.82 -0.08 -16.40
N PHE A 63 -2.91 0.05 -17.37
CA PHE A 63 -2.52 1.34 -17.94
C PHE A 63 -3.34 1.73 -19.17
N SER A 64 -4.13 0.81 -19.72
CA SER A 64 -4.98 1.04 -20.88
C SER A 64 -6.36 1.48 -20.42
N ASN A 65 -6.85 2.62 -20.91
CA ASN A 65 -8.13 3.21 -20.52
C ASN A 65 -8.30 3.37 -18.98
N ALA A 66 -7.20 3.51 -18.25
CA ALA A 66 -7.23 3.83 -16.83
C ALA A 66 -7.94 5.18 -16.59
N PRO A 67 -8.61 5.36 -15.44
CA PRO A 67 -9.15 6.66 -15.06
C PRO A 67 -8.07 7.75 -15.06
N THR A 68 -8.44 8.95 -15.50
CA THR A 68 -7.55 10.12 -15.61
C THR A 68 -7.94 11.28 -14.70
N THR A 69 -9.13 11.22 -14.09
CA THR A 69 -9.54 12.18 -13.05
C THR A 69 -8.68 11.99 -11.80
N GLU A 70 -8.46 13.06 -11.04
CA GLU A 70 -7.57 13.04 -9.88
C GLU A 70 -7.99 12.01 -8.82
N SER A 71 -9.29 11.84 -8.59
CA SER A 71 -9.85 10.83 -7.69
C SER A 71 -11.12 10.17 -8.26
N ASP A 72 -11.63 9.17 -7.53
CA ASP A 72 -12.94 8.54 -7.72
C ASP A 72 -14.09 9.23 -6.95
N GLY A 73 -13.78 10.29 -6.19
CA GLY A 73 -14.74 11.06 -5.40
C GLY A 73 -15.19 10.43 -4.09
N LYS A 74 -14.65 9.25 -3.70
CA LYS A 74 -15.08 8.55 -2.48
C LYS A 74 -14.69 9.28 -1.20
N TRP A 75 -13.50 9.88 -1.19
CA TRP A 75 -12.90 10.53 -0.02
C TRP A 75 -12.58 12.01 -0.26
N ASP A 76 -13.06 12.57 -1.38
CA ASP A 76 -12.90 13.99 -1.70
C ASP A 76 -13.59 14.87 -0.65
N ILE A 77 -12.93 15.98 -0.31
CA ILE A 77 -13.50 17.01 0.56
C ILE A 77 -14.20 18.04 -0.31
N LEU A 78 -15.45 18.33 0.03
CA LEU A 78 -16.31 19.25 -0.71
C LEU A 78 -16.58 20.52 0.10
N ASP A 79 -16.67 21.66 -0.58
CA ASP A 79 -17.22 22.90 -0.03
C ASP A 79 -18.76 22.86 0.04
N ALA A 80 -19.36 23.86 0.69
CA ALA A 80 -20.82 23.99 0.78
C ALA A 80 -21.55 24.10 -0.58
N ALA A 81 -20.83 24.41 -1.68
CA ALA A 81 -21.38 24.45 -3.03
C ALA A 81 -21.21 23.12 -3.80
N GLY A 82 -20.55 22.12 -3.20
CA GLY A 82 -20.27 20.81 -3.79
C GLY A 82 -19.04 20.78 -4.70
N ASN A 83 -18.17 21.79 -4.65
CA ASN A 83 -16.90 21.76 -5.36
C ASN A 83 -15.86 21.02 -4.53
N VAL A 84 -15.00 20.23 -5.19
CA VAL A 84 -13.88 19.56 -4.53
C VAL A 84 -12.82 20.59 -4.15
N THR A 85 -12.48 20.64 -2.86
CA THR A 85 -11.40 21.49 -2.32
C THR A 85 -10.14 20.69 -2.02
N TRP A 86 -10.28 19.38 -1.80
CA TRP A 86 -9.18 18.44 -1.63
C TRP A 86 -9.53 17.13 -2.35
N TYR A 87 -8.74 16.75 -3.34
CA TYR A 87 -8.88 15.46 -3.99
C TYR A 87 -8.22 14.41 -3.10
N CYS A 88 -9.00 13.41 -2.68
CA CYS A 88 -8.48 12.25 -1.97
C CYS A 88 -9.17 10.98 -2.48
N CYS A 89 -8.47 9.87 -2.69
CA CYS A 89 -7.03 9.67 -2.68
C CYS A 89 -6.73 8.76 -3.88
N GLY A 90 -6.92 9.32 -5.09
CA GLY A 90 -6.90 8.55 -6.32
C GLY A 90 -8.16 7.70 -6.54
N HIS A 91 -8.00 6.63 -7.31
CA HIS A 91 -9.02 5.63 -7.58
C HIS A 91 -8.75 4.40 -6.73
N GLU A 92 -9.64 4.12 -5.78
CA GLU A 92 -9.43 3.12 -4.73
C GLU A 92 -9.96 1.74 -5.14
N LEU A 93 -9.13 0.71 -4.90
CA LEU A 93 -9.53 -0.70 -4.98
C LEU A 93 -9.23 -1.38 -3.64
N ASP A 94 -10.29 -1.79 -2.94
CA ASP A 94 -10.21 -2.41 -1.60
C ASP A 94 -10.35 -3.94 -1.69
N PHE A 95 -9.27 -4.67 -1.37
CA PHE A 95 -9.18 -6.12 -1.49
C PHE A 95 -9.18 -6.81 -0.13
N ASP A 96 -9.97 -7.89 -0.02
CA ASP A 96 -9.72 -8.90 1.02
C ASP A 96 -8.37 -9.58 0.80
N VAL A 97 -7.58 -9.70 1.86
CA VAL A 97 -6.43 -10.59 1.85
C VAL A 97 -6.90 -12.05 1.77
N PRO A 98 -6.16 -12.92 1.06
CA PRO A 98 -6.45 -14.34 1.06
C PRO A 98 -6.40 -14.96 2.47
N ASP A 99 -7.19 -16.00 2.69
CA ASP A 99 -7.33 -16.70 3.98
C ASP A 99 -5.99 -17.16 4.59
N ASN A 100 -5.04 -17.60 3.76
CA ASN A 100 -3.71 -17.98 4.23
C ASN A 100 -2.91 -16.79 4.77
N VAL A 101 -3.01 -15.61 4.15
CA VAL A 101 -2.38 -14.36 4.60
C VAL A 101 -2.98 -13.91 5.92
N ARG A 102 -4.32 -13.87 6.00
CA ARG A 102 -5.06 -13.48 7.22
C ARG A 102 -4.65 -14.31 8.44
N ARG A 103 -4.33 -15.60 8.25
CA ARG A 103 -3.89 -16.49 9.33
C ARG A 103 -2.39 -16.40 9.67
N ALA A 104 -1.57 -15.87 8.77
CA ALA A 104 -0.12 -15.92 8.87
C ALA A 104 0.53 -14.56 9.15
N THR A 105 -0.20 -13.47 8.96
CA THR A 105 0.26 -12.08 9.09
C THR A 105 -0.76 -11.23 9.85
N ALA A 106 -0.36 -10.02 10.25
CA ALA A 106 -1.27 -9.03 10.85
C ALA A 106 -2.10 -8.24 9.82
N PHE A 107 -1.93 -8.50 8.51
CA PHE A 107 -2.64 -7.74 7.48
C PHE A 107 -4.10 -8.17 7.38
N GLU A 108 -5.00 -7.19 7.48
CA GLU A 108 -6.45 -7.40 7.47
C GLU A 108 -7.08 -7.23 6.08
N HIS A 109 -6.57 -6.26 5.32
CA HIS A 109 -7.01 -5.90 3.98
C HIS A 109 -5.90 -5.13 3.25
N ILE A 110 -6.00 -5.06 1.92
CA ILE A 110 -5.05 -4.33 1.09
C ILE A 110 -5.83 -3.36 0.22
N VAL A 111 -5.38 -2.12 0.17
CA VAL A 111 -5.96 -1.08 -0.68
C VAL A 111 -4.94 -0.65 -1.72
N VAL A 112 -5.36 -0.63 -2.97
CA VAL A 112 -4.55 -0.11 -4.08
C VAL A 112 -5.18 1.18 -4.56
N ASN A 113 -4.41 2.26 -4.56
CA ASN A 113 -4.85 3.54 -5.08
C ASN A 113 -4.11 3.82 -6.40
N TRP A 114 -4.86 4.12 -7.46
CA TRP A 114 -4.29 4.67 -8.69
C TRP A 114 -4.40 6.18 -8.69
N ASN A 115 -3.26 6.88 -8.74
CA ASN A 115 -3.16 8.32 -8.66
C ASN A 115 -2.69 8.89 -10.01
N PRO A 116 -3.58 9.14 -10.98
CA PRO A 116 -3.19 9.54 -12.34
C PRO A 116 -2.57 10.95 -12.41
N GLN A 117 -2.74 11.78 -11.38
CA GLN A 117 -2.17 13.13 -11.29
C GLN A 117 -1.23 13.31 -10.08
N GLY A 118 -0.98 12.21 -9.34
CA GLY A 118 -0.20 12.19 -8.10
C GLY A 118 -0.89 12.81 -6.88
N HIS A 119 -0.22 12.82 -5.72
CA HIS A 119 -0.65 13.42 -4.43
C HIS A 119 0.53 13.42 -3.43
N PRO A 120 0.56 14.25 -2.36
CA PRO A 120 -0.35 15.33 -2.04
C PRO A 120 0.24 16.71 -2.43
N PRO A 121 -0.60 17.76 -2.54
CA PRO A 121 -0.15 19.14 -2.41
C PRO A 121 0.54 19.35 -1.03
N PRO A 122 1.52 20.27 -0.86
CA PRO A 122 1.97 21.31 -1.79
C PRO A 122 3.39 21.12 -2.39
N THR A 123 4.18 20.11 -1.97
CA THR A 123 5.59 20.00 -2.39
C THR A 123 5.75 19.53 -3.85
N GLY A 124 4.74 18.83 -4.38
CA GLY A 124 4.70 18.36 -5.76
C GLY A 124 5.66 17.21 -6.10
N ILE A 125 6.36 16.65 -5.11
CA ILE A 125 7.35 15.58 -5.32
C ILE A 125 6.70 14.32 -5.88
N TYR A 126 5.51 13.98 -5.37
CA TYR A 126 4.74 12.79 -5.73
C TYR A 126 3.69 13.07 -6.83
N ARG A 127 3.89 14.11 -7.66
CA ARG A 127 3.05 14.43 -8.84
C ARG A 127 3.06 13.40 -9.97
N PRO A 128 4.16 12.65 -10.25
CA PRO A 128 4.13 11.64 -11.31
C PRO A 128 2.99 10.63 -11.10
N PRO A 129 2.30 10.16 -12.16
CA PRO A 129 1.27 9.13 -12.01
C PRO A 129 1.84 7.89 -11.34
N HIS A 130 1.16 7.39 -10.31
CA HIS A 130 1.70 6.31 -9.48
C HIS A 130 0.60 5.49 -8.81
N PHE A 131 1.01 4.35 -8.27
CA PHE A 131 0.18 3.51 -7.41
C PHE A 131 0.66 3.55 -5.97
N ASP A 132 -0.27 3.54 -5.05
CA ASP A 132 -0.01 3.29 -3.63
C ASP A 132 -0.56 1.93 -3.26
N PHE A 133 0.24 1.13 -2.57
CA PHE A 133 -0.14 -0.22 -2.16
C PHE A 133 -0.20 -0.30 -0.64
N HIS A 134 -1.34 0.00 -0.06
CA HIS A 134 -1.49 0.02 1.38
C HIS A 134 -1.82 -1.37 1.92
N PHE A 135 -0.97 -1.88 2.81
CA PHE A 135 -1.19 -3.12 3.54
C PHE A 135 -1.61 -2.80 4.98
N TYR A 136 -2.91 -2.82 5.25
CA TYR A 136 -3.48 -2.40 6.53
C TYR A 136 -3.43 -3.49 7.59
N THR A 137 -3.09 -3.10 8.82
CA THR A 137 -3.22 -3.92 10.03
C THR A 137 -4.43 -3.52 10.87
N ILE A 138 -4.99 -2.33 10.67
CA ILE A 138 -6.27 -1.94 11.27
C ILE A 138 -7.45 -2.55 10.49
N SER A 139 -8.59 -2.67 11.15
CA SER A 139 -9.82 -3.12 10.50
C SER A 139 -10.34 -2.08 9.49
N ARG A 140 -11.17 -2.51 8.53
CA ARG A 140 -11.86 -1.58 7.62
C ARG A 140 -12.79 -0.61 8.34
N GLU A 141 -13.43 -1.07 9.42
CA GLU A 141 -14.28 -0.21 10.24
C GLU A 141 -13.47 0.93 10.85
N GLU A 142 -12.29 0.63 11.39
CA GLU A 142 -11.40 1.65 11.93
C GLU A 142 -10.83 2.55 10.83
N ARG A 143 -10.45 2.00 9.67
CA ARG A 143 -10.03 2.79 8.50
C ARG A 143 -11.12 3.78 8.07
N TYR A 144 -12.36 3.33 7.94
CA TYR A 144 -13.47 4.16 7.47
C TYR A 144 -13.94 5.19 8.51
N ALA A 145 -13.60 5.00 9.79
CA ALA A 145 -13.82 6.01 10.82
C ALA A 145 -12.87 7.22 10.70
N ILE A 146 -11.82 7.13 9.87
CA ILE A 146 -10.98 8.27 9.48
C ILE A 146 -11.71 9.07 8.40
N GLU A 147 -12.85 9.65 8.76
CA GLU A 147 -13.78 10.28 7.83
C GLU A 147 -13.20 11.52 7.15
N ALA A 148 -13.56 11.72 5.88
CA ALA A 148 -13.35 12.98 5.18
C ALA A 148 -14.31 14.05 5.75
N PRO A 149 -13.80 15.21 6.22
CA PRO A 149 -14.65 16.30 6.68
C PRO A 149 -15.27 17.05 5.49
N THR A 150 -16.18 18.00 5.74
CA THR A 150 -16.43 19.08 4.78
C THR A 150 -15.28 20.08 4.75
N ALA A 151 -15.18 20.91 3.71
CA ALA A 151 -14.11 21.91 3.61
C ALA A 151 -14.08 22.88 4.80
N GLU A 152 -15.24 23.23 5.33
CA GLU A 152 -15.38 24.12 6.49
C GLU A 152 -15.00 23.45 7.83
N GLU A 153 -14.99 22.11 7.87
CA GLU A 153 -14.67 21.30 9.05
C GLU A 153 -13.21 20.81 9.07
N MET A 154 -12.46 21.03 7.98
CA MET A 154 -11.02 20.77 7.95
C MET A 154 -10.30 21.52 9.09
N CYS A 155 -9.37 20.84 9.74
CA CYS A 155 -8.60 21.39 10.87
C CYS A 155 -7.79 22.63 10.48
N ALA A 156 -7.27 22.63 9.25
CA ALA A 156 -6.62 23.75 8.60
C ALA A 156 -6.70 23.55 7.08
N VAL A 157 -6.38 24.60 6.31
CA VAL A 157 -6.45 24.57 4.83
C VAL A 157 -5.66 23.41 4.22
N ASP A 158 -4.53 23.04 4.82
CA ASP A 158 -3.65 21.96 4.33
C ASP A 158 -3.74 20.69 5.19
N ILE A 159 -4.82 20.53 5.97
CA ILE A 159 -5.06 19.36 6.83
C ILE A 159 -6.43 18.77 6.46
N PRO A 160 -6.50 17.73 5.62
CA PRO A 160 -7.74 17.15 5.12
C PRO A 160 -8.47 16.25 6.13
N LEU A 161 -8.41 16.58 7.42
CA LEU A 161 -9.10 15.90 8.51
C LEU A 161 -9.79 16.92 9.40
N SER A 162 -10.82 16.50 10.14
CA SER A 162 -11.33 17.30 11.26
C SER A 162 -10.25 17.49 12.33
N CYS A 163 -10.36 18.52 13.17
CA CYS A 163 -9.40 18.73 14.27
C CYS A 163 -9.27 17.50 15.18
N GLU A 164 -10.38 16.80 15.44
CA GLU A 164 -10.40 15.59 16.26
C GLU A 164 -9.61 14.45 15.58
N ASN A 165 -9.88 14.18 14.30
CA ASN A 165 -9.16 13.13 13.58
C ASN A 165 -7.68 13.50 13.36
N PHE A 166 -7.36 14.78 13.20
CA PHE A 166 -5.97 15.23 13.13
C PHE A 166 -5.22 15.00 14.45
N ASP A 167 -5.84 15.34 15.59
CA ASP A 167 -5.25 15.09 16.91
C ASP A 167 -5.01 13.59 17.15
N LEU A 168 -5.91 12.71 16.67
CA LEU A 168 -5.74 11.25 16.72
C LEU A 168 -4.65 10.76 15.76
N ALA A 169 -4.58 11.28 14.54
CA ALA A 169 -3.56 10.92 13.54
C ALA A 169 -2.14 11.28 13.99
N MET A 170 -2.01 12.39 14.70
CA MET A 170 -0.73 12.95 15.14
C MET A 170 -0.26 12.44 16.52
N GLN A 171 -0.98 11.50 17.14
CA GLN A 171 -0.52 10.87 18.36
C GLN A 171 0.84 10.18 18.16
N PRO A 172 1.83 10.42 19.03
CA PRO A 172 3.17 9.91 18.85
C PRO A 172 3.20 8.38 19.01
N LEU A 173 4.04 7.71 18.20
CA LEU A 173 4.34 6.30 18.39
C LEU A 173 5.19 6.06 19.64
N PRO A 174 5.02 4.90 20.31
CA PRO A 174 6.03 4.36 21.20
C PRO A 174 7.41 4.28 20.54
N ALA A 175 8.48 4.49 21.31
CA ALA A 175 9.84 4.54 20.78
C ALA A 175 10.30 3.22 20.12
N ASP A 176 9.79 2.08 20.58
CA ASP A 176 10.08 0.75 20.01
C ASP A 176 9.29 0.45 18.73
N MET A 177 8.22 1.22 18.46
CA MET A 177 7.38 1.12 17.27
C MET A 177 7.74 2.15 16.19
N MET A 178 8.51 3.19 16.53
CA MET A 178 8.95 4.20 15.55
C MET A 178 9.86 3.55 14.49
N PRO A 179 9.46 3.53 13.19
CA PRO A 179 10.31 3.00 12.15
C PRO A 179 11.60 3.83 12.03
N PRO A 180 12.79 3.21 12.00
CA PRO A 180 14.04 3.93 11.83
C PRO A 180 14.02 4.78 10.54
N GLN A 181 14.71 5.92 10.55
CA GLN A 181 14.78 6.91 9.45
C GLN A 181 13.47 7.60 9.05
N HIS A 182 12.31 7.13 9.51
CA HIS A 182 11.04 7.73 9.19
C HIS A 182 10.68 8.82 10.21
N THR A 183 9.88 9.79 9.79
CA THR A 183 9.37 10.85 10.67
C THR A 183 8.00 11.32 10.20
N SER A 184 7.17 11.80 11.12
CA SER A 184 5.93 12.48 10.74
C SER A 184 6.25 13.89 10.28
N VAL A 185 5.71 14.26 9.12
CA VAL A 185 5.72 15.64 8.61
C VAL A 185 4.33 16.26 8.64
N GLY A 186 3.36 15.62 9.31
CA GLY A 186 1.95 16.01 9.32
C GLY A 186 1.19 15.65 8.03
N ALA A 187 1.70 14.69 7.25
CA ALA A 187 1.05 14.22 6.02
C ALA A 187 -0.12 13.28 6.39
N VAL A 188 -1.32 13.83 6.52
CA VAL A 188 -2.52 13.09 6.90
C VAL A 188 -3.52 13.03 5.76
N GLU A 189 -4.24 11.92 5.62
CA GLU A 189 -5.31 11.76 4.63
C GLU A 189 -6.53 11.02 5.21
N PRO A 190 -7.75 11.34 4.76
CA PRO A 190 -8.94 10.53 5.01
C PRO A 190 -8.73 9.05 4.66
N ALA A 191 -9.37 8.17 5.42
CA ALA A 191 -9.27 6.72 5.28
C ALA A 191 -7.85 6.13 5.38
N MET A 192 -6.86 6.90 5.84
CA MET A 192 -5.47 6.44 5.97
C MET A 192 -4.89 6.77 7.34
N GLY A 193 -4.94 8.06 7.72
CA GLY A 193 -4.26 8.58 8.91
C GLY A 193 -2.97 9.30 8.53
N ASN A 194 -1.97 9.28 9.41
CA ASN A 194 -0.70 10.00 9.21
C ASN A 194 0.34 9.12 8.50
N HIS A 195 1.11 9.72 7.59
CA HIS A 195 2.19 9.07 6.84
C HIS A 195 3.54 9.47 7.44
N LEU A 196 4.35 8.46 7.76
CA LEU A 196 5.74 8.63 8.18
C LEU A 196 6.65 8.47 6.96
N LEU A 197 7.46 9.50 6.69
CA LEU A 197 8.32 9.57 5.52
C LEU A 197 9.79 9.40 5.90
N ASP A 198 10.54 8.71 5.05
CA ASP A 198 12.00 8.73 5.09
C ASP A 198 12.54 9.91 4.27
N LEU A 199 12.96 10.98 4.95
CA LEU A 199 13.49 12.18 4.29
C LEU A 199 14.89 11.99 3.69
N SER A 200 15.51 10.82 3.89
CA SER A 200 16.73 10.43 3.19
C SER A 200 16.47 9.76 1.84
N SER A 201 15.21 9.47 1.50
CA SER A 201 14.84 8.89 0.21
C SER A 201 15.23 9.79 -0.98
N PRO A 202 15.54 9.23 -2.16
CA PRO A 202 16.08 9.99 -3.29
C PRO A 202 15.25 11.20 -3.72
N GLU A 203 13.92 11.10 -3.63
CA GLU A 203 12.99 12.15 -4.04
C GLU A 203 13.05 13.41 -3.17
N PHE A 204 13.51 13.29 -1.92
CA PHE A 204 13.77 14.43 -1.03
C PHE A 204 15.20 14.97 -1.16
N ASN A 205 16.04 14.30 -1.96
CA ASN A 205 17.47 14.57 -2.07
C ASN A 205 17.90 14.90 -3.51
N GLY A 206 16.95 15.36 -4.34
CA GLY A 206 17.21 15.93 -5.67
C GLY A 206 17.09 14.93 -6.83
N GLU A 207 16.69 13.68 -6.55
CA GLU A 207 16.37 12.70 -7.58
C GLU A 207 14.86 12.66 -7.87
N LEU A 208 14.49 11.96 -8.94
CA LEU A 208 13.08 11.79 -9.32
C LEU A 208 12.41 10.75 -8.43
N PHE A 209 11.14 11.01 -8.09
CA PHE A 209 10.27 10.00 -7.50
C PHE A 209 10.06 8.84 -8.48
N THR A 210 10.41 7.63 -8.04
CA THR A 210 10.26 6.38 -8.82
C THR A 210 9.52 5.33 -8.00
N HIS A 211 10.01 5.06 -6.80
CA HIS A 211 9.30 4.34 -5.76
C HIS A 211 9.77 4.85 -4.40
N THR A 212 8.94 4.69 -3.38
CA THR A 212 9.30 5.03 -2.01
C THR A 212 8.60 4.09 -1.03
N TRP A 213 9.03 4.10 0.21
CA TRP A 213 8.45 3.28 1.27
C TRP A 213 7.96 4.17 2.41
N ILE A 214 6.71 3.96 2.82
CA ILE A 214 6.01 4.73 3.84
C ILE A 214 5.44 3.77 4.89
N PHE A 215 5.36 4.27 6.11
CA PHE A 215 4.57 3.67 7.18
C PHE A 215 3.42 4.59 7.57
N GLY A 216 2.24 4.01 7.71
CA GLY A 216 1.07 4.70 8.21
C GLY A 216 0.90 4.60 9.71
N THR A 217 0.30 5.62 10.32
CA THR A 217 -0.04 5.64 11.74
C THR A 217 -1.44 6.14 11.99
N TRP A 218 -2.09 5.55 12.99
CA TRP A 218 -3.39 5.99 13.51
C TRP A 218 -3.44 5.75 15.02
N LYS A 219 -3.90 6.75 15.80
CA LYS A 219 -4.07 6.67 17.27
C LYS A 219 -2.85 6.11 18.02
N GLY A 220 -1.65 6.58 17.65
CA GLY A 220 -0.41 6.20 18.34
C GLY A 220 0.09 4.79 18.01
N ALA A 221 -0.45 4.13 16.98
CA ALA A 221 0.02 2.84 16.48
C ALA A 221 0.31 2.88 14.97
N LEU A 222 1.20 1.99 14.49
CA LEU A 222 1.33 1.73 13.06
C LEU A 222 0.02 1.12 12.52
N SER A 223 -0.44 1.56 11.35
CA SER A 223 -1.72 1.15 10.78
C SER A 223 -1.60 0.56 9.37
N PHE A 224 -0.56 0.91 8.62
CA PHE A 224 -0.28 0.34 7.31
C PHE A 224 1.20 0.41 6.88
N TRP A 225 1.55 -0.44 5.91
CA TRP A 225 2.83 -0.51 5.21
C TRP A 225 2.56 -0.15 3.75
N GLU A 226 3.35 0.72 3.13
CA GLU A 226 3.03 1.27 1.81
C GLU A 226 4.28 1.48 0.95
N PRO A 227 4.48 0.68 -0.10
CA PRO A 227 5.25 1.13 -1.25
C PRO A 227 4.36 2.00 -2.16
N MET A 228 4.86 3.17 -2.53
CA MET A 228 4.32 3.95 -3.67
C MET A 228 5.25 3.74 -4.87
N ILE A 229 4.70 3.59 -6.08
CA ILE A 229 5.48 3.26 -7.28
C ILE A 229 4.93 3.98 -8.50
N THR A 230 5.77 4.75 -9.19
CA THR A 230 5.38 5.46 -10.40
C THR A 230 5.10 4.53 -11.57
N GLN A 231 4.15 4.94 -12.41
CA GLN A 231 3.85 4.27 -13.67
C GLN A 231 5.11 4.14 -14.54
N ASP A 232 5.90 5.21 -14.65
CA ASP A 232 7.13 5.20 -15.45
C ASP A 232 8.14 4.17 -14.92
N PHE A 233 8.29 4.06 -13.60
CA PHE A 233 9.17 3.05 -13.02
C PHE A 233 8.67 1.63 -13.31
N LEU A 234 7.36 1.37 -13.21
CA LEU A 234 6.78 0.07 -13.59
C LEU A 234 7.06 -0.23 -15.07
N LEU A 235 6.75 0.71 -15.98
CA LEU A 235 6.96 0.54 -17.42
C LEU A 235 8.44 0.35 -17.83
N SER A 236 9.38 0.74 -16.96
CA SER A 236 10.81 0.47 -17.14
C SER A 236 11.22 -1.00 -16.95
N ALA A 237 10.25 -1.87 -16.63
CA ALA A 237 10.41 -3.30 -16.39
C ALA A 237 11.37 -3.63 -15.22
N PRO A 238 11.07 -3.16 -14.00
CA PRO A 238 11.94 -3.37 -12.84
C PRO A 238 12.00 -4.85 -12.47
N ASN A 239 13.10 -5.25 -11.84
CA ASN A 239 13.33 -6.61 -11.35
C ASN A 239 14.26 -6.58 -10.14
N ALA A 240 13.77 -6.02 -9.04
CA ALA A 240 14.58 -5.76 -7.86
C ALA A 240 13.81 -5.92 -6.55
N TYR A 241 14.56 -6.21 -5.48
CA TYR A 241 14.13 -6.14 -4.09
C TYR A 241 14.79 -4.95 -3.41
N TYR A 242 14.08 -4.39 -2.43
CA TYR A 242 14.51 -3.31 -1.56
C TYR A 242 14.31 -3.72 -0.11
N ASP A 243 15.23 -3.31 0.76
CA ASP A 243 15.14 -3.58 2.19
C ASP A 243 14.16 -2.61 2.86
N VAL A 244 13.45 -3.09 3.87
CA VAL A 244 12.58 -2.29 4.75
C VAL A 244 13.16 -2.36 6.15
N THR A 245 13.62 -1.22 6.65
CA THR A 245 14.09 -1.12 8.03
C THR A 245 12.90 -1.10 8.96
N LEU A 246 12.68 -2.22 9.66
CA LEU A 246 11.54 -2.38 10.57
C LEU A 246 11.81 -1.75 11.95
N PRO A 247 10.75 -1.30 12.65
CA PRO A 247 10.83 -0.98 14.07
C PRO A 247 11.15 -2.23 14.93
N ALA A 248 11.45 -2.01 16.20
CA ALA A 248 11.77 -3.11 17.13
C ALA A 248 10.53 -3.91 17.57
N ALA A 249 9.35 -3.28 17.51
CA ALA A 249 8.07 -3.86 17.85
C ALA A 249 6.96 -3.35 16.91
N ALA A 250 5.81 -4.01 16.94
CA ALA A 250 4.65 -3.69 16.11
C ALA A 250 3.38 -3.53 16.96
N PRO A 251 2.26 -3.05 16.40
CA PRO A 251 1.00 -2.92 17.13
C PRO A 251 0.48 -4.25 17.66
N GLU A 252 0.69 -5.32 16.89
CA GLU A 252 0.38 -6.69 17.30
C GLU A 252 1.59 -7.59 17.07
N ALA A 253 1.82 -8.56 17.95
CA ALA A 253 2.88 -9.55 17.76
C ALA A 253 2.60 -10.41 16.53
N GLY A 254 3.53 -10.45 15.57
CA GLY A 254 3.27 -11.10 14.30
C GLY A 254 4.43 -11.07 13.33
N PHE A 255 4.19 -11.56 12.12
CA PHE A 255 5.15 -11.53 11.03
C PHE A 255 4.97 -10.29 10.16
N TYR A 256 6.04 -9.50 10.02
CA TYR A 256 6.08 -8.26 9.25
C TYR A 256 7.19 -8.30 8.20
N PRO A 257 7.01 -7.66 7.03
CA PRO A 257 7.93 -7.77 5.91
C PRO A 257 9.21 -6.94 6.13
N SER A 258 10.39 -7.53 5.95
CA SER A 258 11.66 -6.79 5.98
C SER A 258 12.16 -6.40 4.58
N LYS A 259 11.41 -6.75 3.52
CA LYS A 259 11.72 -6.43 2.13
C LYS A 259 10.46 -6.25 1.32
N TYR A 260 10.52 -5.44 0.27
CA TYR A 260 9.54 -5.43 -0.82
C TYR A 260 10.25 -5.56 -2.17
N GLY A 261 9.56 -6.09 -3.16
CA GLY A 261 10.08 -6.23 -4.52
C GLY A 261 9.10 -5.75 -5.56
N ILE A 262 9.65 -5.25 -6.67
CA ILE A 262 8.91 -4.71 -7.81
C ILE A 262 9.42 -5.42 -9.06
N PHE A 263 8.51 -6.12 -9.74
CA PHE A 263 8.83 -7.00 -10.85
C PHE A 263 7.94 -6.75 -12.05
N TYR A 264 8.52 -6.89 -13.24
CA TYR A 264 7.80 -7.06 -14.49
C TYR A 264 8.14 -8.41 -15.13
N LEU A 265 7.12 -9.09 -15.62
CA LEU A 265 7.21 -10.28 -16.44
C LEU A 265 6.67 -9.91 -17.83
N GLN A 266 7.46 -10.17 -18.88
CA GLN A 266 7.03 -9.84 -20.24
C GLN A 266 6.05 -10.88 -20.81
N GLN A 267 6.16 -12.15 -20.38
CA GLN A 267 5.33 -13.25 -20.86
C GLN A 267 4.99 -14.19 -19.70
N PRO A 268 3.81 -14.04 -19.08
CA PRO A 268 2.74 -13.09 -19.37
C PRO A 268 3.08 -11.63 -19.00
N ASP A 269 2.46 -10.65 -19.65
CA ASP A 269 2.57 -9.19 -19.37
C ASP A 269 1.99 -8.85 -17.99
N LEU A 270 2.81 -9.02 -16.96
CA LEU A 270 2.41 -8.90 -15.55
C LEU A 270 3.41 -8.07 -14.77
N TYR A 271 2.87 -7.23 -13.90
CA TYR A 271 3.59 -6.53 -12.86
C TYR A 271 3.28 -7.16 -11.51
N MET A 272 4.26 -7.12 -10.61
CA MET A 272 4.12 -7.67 -9.27
C MET A 272 4.80 -6.77 -8.25
N VAL A 273 4.07 -6.46 -7.19
CA VAL A 273 4.58 -5.78 -5.99
C VAL A 273 4.43 -6.74 -4.83
N VAL A 274 5.53 -7.10 -4.18
CA VAL A 274 5.52 -8.21 -3.22
C VAL A 274 6.32 -7.89 -1.95
N LEU A 275 5.65 -8.05 -0.81
CA LEU A 275 6.26 -8.06 0.51
C LEU A 275 6.86 -9.44 0.79
N SER A 276 8.06 -9.47 1.34
CA SER A 276 8.79 -10.71 1.62
C SER A 276 9.76 -10.56 2.80
N GLY A 277 10.51 -11.62 3.10
CA GLY A 277 11.49 -11.61 4.18
C GLY A 277 10.84 -11.40 5.54
N PHE A 278 9.67 -12.02 5.77
CA PHE A 278 8.90 -11.81 6.98
C PHE A 278 9.67 -12.19 8.25
N VAL A 279 9.73 -11.27 9.21
CA VAL A 279 10.35 -11.45 10.52
C VAL A 279 9.30 -11.32 11.61
N TRP A 280 9.48 -12.07 12.70
CA TRP A 280 8.59 -11.97 13.86
C TRP A 280 8.96 -10.72 14.67
N LEU A 281 8.00 -9.81 14.87
CA LEU A 281 8.12 -8.69 15.79
C LEU A 281 7.24 -8.96 17.03
N PRO A 282 7.71 -8.61 18.24
CA PRO A 282 6.84 -8.56 19.41
C PRO A 282 5.84 -7.41 19.30
N GLU A 283 4.78 -7.48 20.11
CA GLU A 283 3.90 -6.34 20.37
C GLU A 283 4.69 -5.26 21.13
N SER A 284 4.44 -3.99 20.79
CA SER A 284 5.07 -2.85 21.47
C SER A 284 4.71 -2.83 22.94
N ALA A 285 5.69 -2.57 23.80
CA ALA A 285 5.45 -2.45 25.23
C ALA A 285 4.83 -1.10 25.64
N GLY A 286 4.67 -0.19 24.67
CA GLY A 286 4.12 1.16 24.88
C GLY A 286 2.66 1.33 24.46
N LEU A 287 2.00 0.27 23.98
CA LEU A 287 0.56 0.23 23.76
C LEU A 287 -0.22 -0.20 25.02
#